data_AF-A0A932D104-F1
#
_entry.id   AF-A0A932D104-F1
#
_cell.length_a   1.000
_cell.length_b   1.000
_cell.length_c   1.000
_cell.angle_alpha   90.00
_cell.angle_beta   90.00
_cell.angle_gamma   90.00
#
_symmetry.space_group_name_H-M   'P 1'
#
loop_
_entity.id
_entity.type
_entity.pdbx_description
1 polymer ?
#
loop_
_entity_poly.entity_id
_entity_poly.type
_entity_poly.pdbx_seq_one_letter_code
_entity_poly.pdbx_strand_id
1 'polypeptide(L)' 'MPTCKSCGDEVEKLVTVRVAGKAKKLCEDCADRAREEAEIAEASEAVVQDMMGFKGRR' A
#
# COMPACT_ATOMS: atom_id res chain seq x y z
N MET A 1 21.97 9.27 -4.23
CA MET A 1 21.29 8.73 -3.03
C MET A 1 20.12 7.86 -3.49
N PRO A 2 19.50 6.98 -2.67
CA PRO A 2 18.31 6.27 -3.13
C PRO A 2 17.14 7.22 -3.35
N THR A 3 16.46 7.08 -4.48
CA THR A 3 15.33 7.95 -4.87
C THR A 3 14.00 7.34 -4.42
N CYS A 4 13.16 8.14 -3.77
CA CYS A 4 11.80 7.76 -3.41
C CYS A 4 10.96 7.56 -4.68
N LYS A 5 10.29 6.42 -4.81
CA LYS A 5 9.45 6.10 -5.98
C LYS A 5 8.09 6.81 -6.01
N SER A 6 7.74 7.55 -4.96
CA SER A 6 6.48 8.32 -4.88
C SER A 6 6.69 9.78 -5.24
N CYS A 7 7.56 10.48 -4.50
CA CYS A 7 7.83 11.90 -4.70
C CYS A 7 9.01 12.19 -5.65
N GLY A 8 9.89 11.23 -5.91
CA GLY A 8 11.08 11.44 -6.74
C GLY A 8 12.27 12.06 -6.02
N ASP A 9 12.18 12.28 -4.70
CA ASP A 9 13.26 12.89 -3.92
C ASP A 9 14.39 11.91 -3.63
N GLU A 10 15.61 12.43 -3.62
CA GLU A 10 16.80 11.72 -3.15
C GLU A 10 16.89 11.79 -1.63
N VAL A 11 16.82 10.63 -0.97
CA VAL A 11 16.84 10.52 0.49
C VAL A 11 17.95 9.58 0.94
N GLU A 12 18.36 9.67 2.20
CA GLU A 12 19.43 8.81 2.73
C GLU A 12 18.94 7.37 2.99
N LYS A 13 17.66 7.23 3.37
CA LYS A 13 17.05 5.94 3.72
C LYS A 13 15.70 5.77 3.05
N LEU A 14 15.45 4.57 2.55
CA LEU A 14 14.14 4.13 2.07
C LEU A 14 13.63 3.01 2.97
N VAL A 15 12.36 3.11 3.35
CA VAL A 15 11.64 2.04 4.05
C VAL A 15 10.81 1.26 3.04
N THR A 16 10.59 -0.02 3.32
CA THR A 16 9.77 -0.89 2.48
C THR A 16 8.40 -1.05 3.10
N VAL A 17 7.35 -0.65 2.39
CA VAL A 17 5.95 -0.82 2.79
C VAL A 17 5.23 -1.71 1.80
N ARG A 18 4.23 -2.47 2.26
CA ARG A 18 3.36 -3.26 1.39
C ARG A 18 2.09 -2.48 1.10
N VAL A 19 1.78 -2.31 -0.18
CA VAL A 19 0.58 -1.62 -0.66
C VAL A 19 -0.03 -2.49 -1.76
N ALA A 20 -1.32 -2.84 -1.63
CA ALA A 20 -2.03 -3.70 -2.58
C ALA A 20 -1.25 -5.01 -2.91
N GLY A 21 -0.75 -5.68 -1.87
CA GLY A 21 0.04 -6.91 -1.99
C GLY A 21 1.44 -6.76 -2.59
N LYS A 22 1.88 -5.54 -2.96
CA LYS A 22 3.20 -5.28 -3.55
C LYS A 22 4.08 -4.48 -2.60
N ALA A 23 5.35 -4.88 -2.49
CA ALA A 23 6.34 -4.13 -1.73
C ALA A 23 6.81 -2.89 -2.52
N LYS A 24 6.71 -1.71 -1.93
CA LYS A 24 7.22 -0.43 -2.45
C LYS A 24 8.30 0.12 -1.52
N LYS A 25 9.37 0.68 -2.09
CA LYS A 25 10.42 1.40 -1.34
C LYS A 25 10.13 2.89 -1.42
N LEU A 26 9.90 3.52 -0.27
CA LEU A 26 9.46 4.92 -0.13
C LEU A 26 10.28 5.61 0.97
N CYS A 27 10.36 6.94 0.94
CA CYS A 27 10.83 7.71 2.09
C CYS A 27 9.82 7.59 3.25
N GLU A 28 10.23 7.96 4.47
CA GLU A 28 9.39 7.85 5.67
C GLU A 28 8.02 8.53 5.49
N ASP A 29 7.99 9.76 4.99
CA ASP A 29 6.72 10.51 4.78
C ASP A 29 5.77 9.82 3.78
N CYS A 30 6.31 9.36 2.65
CA CYS A 30 5.50 8.65 1.65
C CYS A 30 5.07 7.25 2.13
N ALA A 31 5.86 6.64 3.01
CA ALA A 31 5.57 5.32 3.57
C ALA A 31 4.42 5.36 4.57
N ASP A 32 4.27 6.44 5.33
CA ASP A 32 3.16 6.61 6.27
C ASP A 32 1.83 6.78 5.53
N ARG A 33 1.78 7.64 4.50
CA ARG A 33 0.59 7.79 3.65
C ARG A 33 0.20 6.48 2.96
N ALA A 34 1.19 5.77 2.41
CA ALA A 34 0.98 4.51 1.73
C ALA A 34 0.49 3.38 2.65
N ARG A 35 0.83 3.43 3.95
CA ARG A 35 0.30 2.50 4.96
C ARG A 35 -1.17 2.76 5.23
N GLU A 36 -1.56 4.03 5.37
CA GLU A 36 -2.94 4.42 5.57
C GLU A 36 -3.83 4.01 4.36
N GLU A 37 -3.34 4.21 3.13
CA GLU A 37 -4.02 3.75 1.92
C GLU A 37 -4.15 2.21 1.84
N ALA A 38 -3.17 1.47 2.37
CA ALA A 38 -3.21 0.01 2.38
C ALA A 38 -4.30 -0.54 3.32
N GLU A 39 -4.52 0.09 4.47
CA GLU A 39 -5.61 -0.28 5.39
C GLU A 39 -6.99 -0.05 4.75
N ILE A 40 -7.13 1.02 3.97
CA ILE A 40 -8.36 1.33 3.23
C ILE A 40 -8.60 0.31 2.11
N ALA A 41 -7.55 -0.12 1.40
CA ALA A 41 -7.66 -1.10 0.32
C ALA A 41 -8.09 -2.48 0.85
N GLU A 42 -7.53 -2.96 1.95
CA GLU A 42 -7.97 -4.23 2.56
C GLU A 42 -9.41 -4.16 3.06
N ALA A 43 -9.81 -3.04 3.68
CA ALA A 43 -11.20 -2.81 4.08
C ALA A 43 -12.14 -2.75 2.86
N SER A 44 -11.70 -2.16 1.75
CA SER A 44 -12.49 -2.03 0.52
C SER A 44 -12.64 -3.36 -0.23
N GLU A 45 -11.59 -4.17 -0.31
CA GLU A 45 -11.66 -5.52 -0.88
C GLU A 45 -12.54 -6.44 -0.02
N ALA A 46 -12.47 -6.32 1.31
CA ALA A 46 -13.38 -7.05 2.20
C ALA A 46 -14.84 -6.65 2.00
N VAL A 47 -15.14 -5.35 1.86
CA VAL A 47 -16.51 -4.86 1.59
C VAL A 47 -17.00 -5.26 0.19
N VAL A 48 -16.14 -5.24 -0.83
CA VAL A 48 -16.52 -5.71 -2.18
C VAL A 48 -16.74 -7.23 -2.17
N GLN A 49 -15.93 -8.00 -1.46
CA GLN A 49 -16.15 -9.44 -1.27
C GLN A 49 -17.43 -9.75 -0.49
N ASP A 50 -17.75 -8.94 0.52
CA ASP A 50 -18.98 -9.04 1.30
C ASP A 50 -20.22 -8.68 0.45
N MET A 51 -20.14 -7.64 -0.37
CA MET A 51 -21.19 -7.27 -1.32
C MET A 51 -21.35 -8.28 -2.47
N MET A 52 -20.27 -8.98 -2.85
CA MET A 52 -20.31 -10.14 -3.76
C MET A 52 -20.70 -11.45 -3.07
N GLY A 53 -21.24 -11.35 -1.84
CA GLY A 53 -22.12 -12.32 -1.20
C GLY A 53 -21.82 -13.77 -1.53
N PHE A 54 -20.80 -14.35 -0.90
CA PHE A 54 -20.76 -15.80 -0.63
C PHE A 54 -20.93 -16.73 -1.85
N LYS A 55 -20.68 -16.26 -3.08
CA LYS A 55 -20.89 -17.00 -4.34
C LYS A 55 -19.59 -17.15 -5.12
N GLY A 56 -18.57 -17.62 -4.42
CA GLY A 56 -17.25 -17.88 -4.98
C GLY A 56 -16.32 -18.53 -3.96
N ARG A 57 -16.85 -19.44 -3.13
CA ARG A 57 -15.99 -20.34 -2.35
C ARG A 57 -15.18 -21.15 -3.35
N ARG A 58 -13.86 -20.96 -3.34
CA ARG A 58 -12.91 -21.90 -3.96
C ARG A 58 -13.16 -23.31 -3.44
#